data_AF-A0A0P1GYG6-F1
#
_entry.id   AF-A0A0P1GYG6-F1
#
_cell.length_a   1.000
_cell.length_b   1.000
_cell.length_c   1.000
_cell.angle_alpha   90.00
_cell.angle_beta   90.00
_cell.angle_gamma   90.00
#
_symmetry.space_group_name_H-M   'P 1'
#
loop_
_entity.id
_entity.type
_entity.pdbx_description
1 polymer ?
#
loop_
_entity_poly.entity_id
_entity_poly.type
_entity_poly.pdbx_seq_one_letter_code
_entity_poly.pdbx_strand_id
1 'polypeptide(L)' 'MRGWIFGLIGLVLVSACGVDGEPVRPSLNAGVGVSNSGVHAGGSVGLHKGPVNIFLGF' A
#
# COMPACT_ATOMS: atom_id res chain seq x y z
N MET A 1 -20.44 -3.12 -33.98
CA MET A 1 -21.09 -3.68 -32.76
C MET A 1 -20.28 -4.78 -32.05
N ARG A 2 -19.23 -5.38 -32.67
CA ARG A 2 -18.42 -6.46 -32.06
C ARG A 2 -17.37 -5.98 -31.03
N GLY A 3 -16.85 -4.76 -31.15
CA GLY A 3 -15.73 -4.28 -30.31
C GLY A 3 -16.08 -4.07 -28.83
N TRP A 4 -17.35 -3.78 -28.52
CA TRP A 4 -17.81 -3.58 -27.14
C TRP A 4 -17.74 -4.87 -26.31
N ILE A 5 -17.94 -6.04 -26.93
CA ILE A 5 -17.79 -7.33 -26.25
C ILE A 5 -16.36 -7.52 -25.73
N PHE A 6 -15.34 -7.15 -26.51
CA PHE A 6 -13.94 -7.27 -26.06
C PHE A 6 -13.62 -6.31 -24.92
N GLY A 7 -14.17 -5.09 -24.95
CA GLY A 7 -14.02 -4.13 -23.84
C GLY A 7 -14.64 -4.60 -22.54
N LEU A 8 -15.84 -5.19 -22.60
CA LEU A 8 -16.54 -5.72 -21.43
C LEU A 8 -15.83 -6.93 -20.83
N ILE A 9 -15.27 -7.82 -21.66
CA ILE A 9 -14.49 -8.98 -21.20
C ILE A 9 -13.20 -8.52 -20.49
N GLY A 10 -12.51 -7.51 -21.02
CA GLY A 10 -11.31 -6.95 -20.39
C GLY A 10 -11.58 -6.36 -19.01
N LEU A 11 -12.71 -5.65 -18.84
CA LEU A 11 -13.09 -5.04 -17.57
C LEU A 11 -13.33 -6.10 -16.47
N VAL A 12 -13.99 -7.20 -16.81
CA VAL A 12 -14.29 -8.32 -15.88
C VAL A 12 -13.01 -9.05 -15.45
N LEU A 13 -12.03 -9.19 -16.34
CA LEU A 13 -10.76 -9.85 -16.01
C LEU A 13 -9.91 -9.03 -15.04
N VAL A 14 -9.95 -7.69 -15.12
CA VAL A 14 -9.18 -6.80 -14.22
C VAL A 14 -9.80 -6.78 -12.81
N SER A 15 -11.12 -6.75 -12.70
CA SER A 15 -11.79 -6.78 -11.40
C SER A 15 -11.68 -8.14 -10.69
N ALA A 16 -11.58 -9.24 -11.45
CA ALA A 16 -11.30 -10.56 -10.90
C ALA A 16 -9.84 -10.73 -10.40
N CYS A 17 -8.91 -9.88 -10.82
CA CYS A 17 -7.51 -9.90 -10.40
C CYS A 17 -7.27 -9.08 -9.10
N GLY A 18 -8.18 -9.18 -8.14
CA GLY A 18 -7.87 -8.94 -6.72
C GLY A 18 -7.51 -7.50 -6.32
N VAL A 19 -8.29 -6.51 -6.75
CA VAL A 19 -8.26 -5.19 -6.08
C VAL A 19 -8.69 -5.26 -4.61
N ASP A 20 -9.42 -6.31 -4.24
CA ASP A 20 -9.80 -6.69 -2.87
C ASP A 20 -8.92 -7.84 -2.34
N GLY A 21 -7.59 -7.69 -2.40
CA GLY A 21 -6.71 -8.57 -1.63
C GLY A 21 -6.88 -8.27 -0.13
N GLU A 22 -6.73 -9.29 0.73
CA GLU A 22 -6.79 -9.22 2.20
C GLU A 22 -6.26 -7.89 2.80
N PRO A 23 -6.88 -7.36 3.87
CA PRO A 23 -6.45 -6.10 4.46
C PRO A 23 -4.94 -6.16 4.76
N VAL A 24 -4.18 -5.35 4.01
CA VAL A 24 -2.73 -5.24 4.16
C VAL A 24 -2.50 -4.75 5.56
N ARG A 25 -1.80 -5.54 6.38
CA ARG A 25 -1.46 -5.13 7.75
C ARG A 25 -0.46 -3.98 7.65
N PRO A 26 -0.86 -2.74 7.96
CA PRO A 26 0.07 -1.64 7.97
C PRO A 26 1.05 -1.86 9.12
N SER A 27 2.35 -1.75 8.83
CA SER A 27 3.38 -1.69 9.87
C SER A 27 3.46 -0.25 10.35
N LEU A 28 3.28 -0.04 11.64
CA LEU A 28 3.36 1.30 12.25
C LEU A 28 4.56 1.29 13.18
N ASN A 29 5.52 2.16 12.92
CA ASN A 29 6.75 2.26 13.69
C ASN A 29 6.89 3.70 14.19
N ALA A 30 6.65 3.89 15.47
CA ALA A 30 6.82 5.18 16.14
C ALA A 30 7.96 5.06 17.16
N GLY A 31 8.90 5.99 17.09
CA GLY A 31 10.08 6.01 17.94
C GLY A 31 10.37 7.41 18.49
N VAL A 32 10.92 7.46 19.70
CA VAL A 32 11.45 8.67 20.30
C VAL A 32 12.96 8.53 20.41
N GLY A 33 13.69 9.30 19.60
CA GLY A 33 15.13 9.40 19.65
C GLY A 33 15.55 10.46 20.65
N VAL A 34 16.44 10.11 21.58
CA VAL A 34 17.11 11.06 22.45
C VAL A 34 18.55 11.17 21.98
N SER A 35 18.95 12.38 21.58
CA SER A 35 20.32 12.69 21.17
C SER A 35 20.85 13.87 22.00
N ASN A 36 22.15 14.11 21.92
CA ASN A 36 22.79 15.23 22.59
C ASN A 36 22.26 16.61 22.10
N SER A 37 21.59 16.63 20.94
CA SER A 37 20.91 17.80 20.36
C SER A 37 19.43 17.93 20.77
N GLY A 38 18.89 17.04 21.61
CA GLY A 38 17.51 17.08 22.09
C GLY A 38 16.72 15.81 21.81
N VAL A 39 15.39 15.90 21.95
CA VAL A 39 14.46 14.78 21.78
C VAL A 39 13.70 14.94 20.48
N HIS A 40 13.64 13.88 19.67
CA HIS A 40 12.96 13.86 18.38
C HIS A 40 11.98 12.70 18.38
N ALA A 41 10.70 12.98 18.15
CA ALA A 41 9.71 11.95 17.87
C ALA A 41 9.65 11.78 16.36
N GLY A 42 9.87 10.55 15.88
CA GLY A 42 9.76 10.19 14.47
C GLY A 42 8.82 9.01 14.32
N GLY A 43 8.07 9.00 13.23
CA GLY A 43 7.12 7.94 12.92
C GLY A 43 7.29 7.46 11.49
N SER A 44 6.99 6.20 11.23
CA SER A 44 6.86 5.67 9.89
C SER A 44 5.72 4.68 9.78
N VAL A 45 5.05 4.73 8.63
CA VAL A 45 3.98 3.81 8.26
C VAL A 45 4.42 3.07 7.00
N GLY A 46 4.43 1.74 7.10
CA GLY A 46 4.78 0.82 6.03
C GLY A 46 3.56 0.03 5.57
N LEU A 47 3.37 -0.08 4.26
CA LEU A 47 2.40 -0.98 3.62
C LEU A 47 3.17 -2.03 2.81
N HIS A 48 2.81 -3.29 3.00
CA HIS A 48 3.42 -4.41 2.28
C HIS A 48 2.34 -5.26 1.61
N LYS A 49 2.27 -5.23 0.28
CA LYS A 49 1.36 -6.09 -0.49
C LYS A 49 2.12 -6.80 -1.60
N GLY A 50 2.36 -8.10 -1.41
CA GLY A 50 3.15 -8.92 -2.33
C GLY A 50 4.55 -8.33 -2.55
N PRO A 51 5.03 -8.14 -3.79
CA PRO A 51 6.33 -7.54 -4.05
C PRO A 51 6.39 -6.02 -3.83
N VAL A 52 5.26 -5.36 -3.56
CA VAL A 52 5.19 -3.90 -3.42
C VAL A 52 5.31 -3.50 -1.95
N ASN A 53 6.27 -2.60 -1.69
CA ASN A 53 6.61 -2.08 -0.37
C ASN A 53 6.54 -0.55 -0.42
N ILE A 54 5.73 0.08 0.42
CA ILE A 54 5.59 1.53 0.49
C ILE A 54 5.89 1.95 1.93
N PHE A 55 6.84 2.87 2.12
CA PHE A 55 7.20 3.41 3.43
C PHE A 55 7.10 4.93 3.40
N LEU A 56 6.34 5.49 4.33
CA LEU A 56 6.28 6.93 4.58
C LEU A 56 6.76 7.21 6.01
N GLY A 57 7.81 8.01 6.15
CA GLY A 57 8.32 8.49 7.43
C GLY A 57 8.10 9.99 7.62
N PHE A 58 7.98 10.44 8.86
CA PHE A 58 7.93 11.85 9.28
C PHE A 58 8.73 12.07 10.56
#